data_AF-A0A838N4J5-F1
#
_entry.id   AF-A0A838N4J5-F1
#
_cell.length_a   1.000
_cell.length_b   1.000
_cell.length_c   1.000
_cell.angle_alpha   90.00
_cell.angle_beta   90.00
_cell.angle_gamma   90.00
#
_symmetry.space_group_name_H-M   'P 1'
#
loop_
_entity.id
_entity.type
_entity.pdbx_description
1 polymer ?
#
loop_
_entity_poly.entity_id
_entity_poly.type
_entity_poly.pdbx_seq_one_letter_code
_entity_poly.pdbx_strand_id
1 'polypeptide(L)'
;MKNAKGNRGAAAPPPQPVIGIEAEFTLFVDGVKRRPEEVFVTPRNLISTPMIPRTGRSYQLPSGGAIYFDTGVIEVATPIVELQPGCAYRATRLLWEQIRYVRRELDEWSARNGCRCRLEGFSAHYNFSFPAERKSSARTAWKLGYLLAHILPLPVMLLAANRESTAVGVRPRGTRVEVTTDFTPDAALMLATCGLITGVMEGVLQWHRYTIDEIEQHQIPRLVPFRLRKHSSRRGWRVIPSSLARNPFTTDPNTPTWRLRDGRTASLRQVAAETTRPFRREIRRLSDAATLRHIDAVFAGDARSLLDFPKRPNEYEDAGHHINWNRRRVRHWARSDYENVIHRVIAREPIRIGEKSYKAERMQGWYEVVFREVKTGARRVLNLDDLVRLTRR
;
A
#
# COMPACT_ATOMS: atom_id res chain seq x y z
N MET A 1 15.48 -5.23 41.64
CA MET A 1 14.30 -5.05 40.76
C MET A 1 14.71 -4.40 39.44
N LYS A 2 14.95 -5.19 38.39
CA LYS A 2 15.21 -4.69 37.04
C LYS A 2 13.92 -4.82 36.23
N ASN A 3 13.41 -3.70 35.73
CA ASN A 3 12.20 -3.64 34.91
C ASN A 3 12.34 -4.57 33.69
N ALA A 4 11.49 -5.60 33.66
CA ALA A 4 11.26 -6.42 32.49
C ALA A 4 10.67 -5.52 31.39
N LYS A 5 11.51 -5.09 30.43
CA LYS A 5 11.03 -4.60 29.15
C LYS A 5 10.24 -5.75 28.52
N GLY A 6 8.92 -5.66 28.61
CA GLY A 6 8.00 -6.59 27.95
C GLY A 6 8.43 -6.76 26.50
N ASN A 7 8.77 -8.00 26.16
CA ASN A 7 9.10 -8.43 24.82
C ASN A 7 7.88 -8.11 23.95
N ARG A 8 7.90 -6.98 23.21
CA ARG A 8 6.92 -6.68 22.17
C ARG A 8 7.17 -7.73 21.09
N GLY A 9 6.48 -8.87 21.17
CA GLY A 9 6.58 -9.93 20.18
C GLY A 9 6.44 -9.33 18.81
N ALA A 10 7.46 -9.49 17.97
CA ALA A 10 7.36 -9.13 16.57
C ALA A 10 6.16 -9.89 16.01
N ALA A 11 5.21 -9.18 15.38
CA ALA A 11 4.04 -9.80 14.78
C ALA A 11 4.50 -10.97 13.89
N ALA A 12 3.88 -12.14 14.06
CA ALA A 12 4.24 -13.30 13.27
C ALA A 12 4.08 -12.98 11.77
N PRO A 13 5.03 -13.37 10.90
CA PRO A 13 4.87 -13.21 9.47
C PRO A 13 3.63 -13.99 9.01
N PRO A 14 2.90 -13.49 8.00
CA PRO A 14 1.78 -14.23 7.46
C PRO A 14 2.32 -15.50 6.79
N PRO A 15 1.64 -16.65 6.92
CA PRO A 15 2.09 -17.91 6.35
C PRO A 15 1.82 -17.98 4.83
N GLN A 16 1.02 -17.07 4.29
CA GLN A 16 0.89 -16.78 2.86
C GLN A 16 1.23 -15.32 2.55
N PRO A 17 1.67 -14.99 1.32
CA PRO A 17 1.89 -13.60 0.95
C PRO A 17 0.61 -12.76 1.01
N VAL A 18 0.74 -11.51 1.42
CA VAL A 18 -0.37 -10.55 1.56
C VAL A 18 0.06 -9.17 1.09
N ILE A 19 -0.93 -8.38 0.67
CA ILE A 19 -0.77 -6.97 0.29
C ILE A 19 -1.67 -6.10 1.18
N GLY A 20 -1.17 -4.92 1.54
CA GLY A 20 -1.95 -3.85 2.12
C GLY A 20 -1.52 -2.50 1.53
N ILE A 21 -2.40 -1.51 1.57
CA ILE A 21 -2.11 -0.15 1.11
C ILE A 21 -2.37 0.82 2.26
N GLU A 22 -1.50 1.80 2.42
CA GLU A 22 -1.69 2.94 3.32
C GLU A 22 -1.69 4.22 2.48
N ALA A 23 -2.49 5.21 2.88
CA ALA A 23 -2.47 6.55 2.33
C ALA A 23 -2.37 7.57 3.46
N GLU A 24 -1.52 8.57 3.25
CA GLU A 24 -1.30 9.67 4.18
C GLU A 24 -1.92 10.96 3.63
N PHE A 25 -2.54 11.74 4.50
CA PHE A 25 -3.21 12.99 4.15
C PHE A 25 -2.78 14.12 5.08
N THR A 26 -2.43 15.26 4.49
CA THR A 26 -2.29 16.51 5.25
C THR A 26 -3.67 17.07 5.54
N LEU A 27 -3.93 17.43 6.79
CA LEU A 27 -5.18 18.08 7.20
C LEU A 27 -5.08 19.60 7.02
N PHE A 28 -6.10 20.19 6.43
CA PHE A 28 -6.34 21.63 6.45
C PHE A 28 -7.67 21.93 7.13
N VAL A 29 -7.69 22.98 7.96
CA VAL A 29 -8.89 23.55 8.59
C VAL A 29 -8.94 25.02 8.25
N ASP A 30 -10.00 25.47 7.60
CA ASP A 30 -10.19 26.84 7.10
C ASP A 30 -9.01 27.34 6.26
N GLY A 31 -8.50 26.46 5.39
CA GLY A 31 -7.37 26.76 4.50
C GLY A 31 -5.99 26.72 5.18
N VAL A 32 -5.91 26.50 6.49
CA VAL A 32 -4.64 26.43 7.23
C VAL A 32 -4.26 24.97 7.48
N LYS A 33 -3.02 24.60 7.16
CA LYS A 33 -2.47 23.28 7.48
C LYS A 33 -2.44 23.08 9.00
N ARG A 34 -3.01 21.97 9.48
CA ARG A 34 -3.07 21.63 10.91
C ARG A 34 -2.61 20.19 11.14
N ARG A 35 -2.09 19.94 12.33
CA ARG A 35 -1.73 18.58 12.75
C ARG A 35 -2.96 17.89 13.33
N PRO A 36 -3.32 16.68 12.85
CA PRO A 36 -4.49 15.97 13.36
C PRO A 36 -4.45 15.69 14.86
N GLU A 37 -3.26 15.51 15.43
CA GLU A 37 -3.07 15.33 16.87
C GLU A 37 -3.36 16.59 17.69
N GLU A 38 -3.29 17.78 17.08
CA GLU A 38 -3.61 19.04 17.74
C GLU A 38 -5.10 19.38 17.60
N VAL A 39 -5.73 18.98 16.49
CA VAL A 39 -7.16 19.22 16.23
C VAL A 39 -8.04 18.18 16.91
N PHE A 40 -7.72 16.90 16.75
CA PHE A 40 -8.57 15.81 17.22
C PHE A 40 -7.97 15.07 18.42
N VAL A 41 -6.68 15.25 18.76
CA VAL A 41 -5.95 14.47 19.79
C VAL A 41 -5.75 13.00 19.43
N THR A 42 -6.83 12.26 19.18
CA THR A 42 -6.80 10.86 18.73
C THR A 42 -7.87 10.61 17.67
N PRO A 43 -7.72 9.57 16.83
CA PRO A 43 -8.74 9.23 15.84
C PRO A 43 -10.15 9.01 16.41
N ARG A 44 -10.27 8.64 17.70
CA ARG A 44 -11.57 8.45 18.37
C ARG A 44 -12.41 9.72 18.50
N ASN A 45 -11.80 10.90 18.41
CA ASN A 45 -12.52 12.17 18.50
C ASN A 45 -12.95 12.68 17.12
N LEU A 46 -12.41 12.08 16.04
CA LEU A 46 -12.86 12.31 14.67
C LEU A 46 -13.97 11.32 14.29
N ILE A 47 -13.75 10.03 14.57
CA ILE A 47 -14.66 8.94 14.17
C ILE A 47 -15.76 8.76 15.21
N SER A 48 -17.02 8.93 14.81
CA SER A 48 -18.22 8.84 15.64
C SER A 48 -18.52 7.42 16.14
N THR A 49 -18.22 6.42 15.30
CA THR A 49 -18.55 5.02 15.59
C THR A 49 -17.47 4.36 16.45
N PRO A 50 -17.83 3.54 17.46
CA PRO A 50 -16.85 2.86 18.29
C PRO A 50 -15.86 1.98 17.51
N MET A 51 -14.57 2.26 17.66
CA MET A 51 -13.49 1.52 16.99
C MET A 51 -12.85 0.45 17.88
N ILE A 52 -12.27 -0.58 17.27
CA ILE A 52 -11.44 -1.56 17.98
C ILE A 52 -10.01 -1.01 18.09
N PRO A 53 -9.40 -0.95 19.30
CA PRO A 53 -8.02 -0.48 19.42
C PRO A 53 -7.04 -1.42 18.71
N ARG A 54 -6.00 -0.85 18.11
CA ARG A 54 -4.86 -1.60 17.56
C ARG A 54 -3.64 -1.48 18.47
N THR A 55 -2.52 -2.10 18.11
CA THR A 55 -1.23 -1.85 18.78
C THR A 55 -0.77 -0.43 18.51
N GLY A 56 -0.37 0.30 19.56
CA GLY A 56 0.06 1.69 19.45
C GLY A 56 -1.10 2.68 19.47
N ARG A 57 -1.03 3.74 18.66
CA ARG A 57 -2.03 4.82 18.58
C ARG A 57 -3.04 4.62 17.43
N SER A 58 -3.05 3.46 16.79
CA SER A 58 -3.96 3.14 15.70
C SER A 58 -5.26 2.52 16.18
N TYR A 59 -6.28 2.66 15.35
CA TYR A 59 -7.62 2.11 15.59
C TYR A 59 -8.13 1.41 14.33
N GLN A 60 -8.87 0.34 14.51
CA GLN A 60 -9.56 -0.36 13.44
C GLN A 60 -10.83 0.43 13.09
N LEU A 61 -10.94 0.89 11.85
CA LEU A 61 -12.11 1.58 11.32
C LEU A 61 -13.29 0.60 11.15
N PRO A 62 -14.54 1.08 11.31
CA PRO A 62 -15.73 0.26 11.05
C PRO A 62 -15.81 -0.24 9.59
N SER A 63 -15.23 0.51 8.66
CA SER A 63 -15.13 0.14 7.25
C SER A 63 -14.10 -0.97 6.96
N GLY A 64 -13.40 -1.52 7.96
CA GLY A 64 -12.52 -2.68 7.79
C GLY A 64 -11.03 -2.39 7.85
N GLY A 65 -10.60 -1.14 7.67
CA GLY A 65 -9.20 -0.72 7.68
C GLY A 65 -8.73 -0.20 9.03
N ALA A 66 -7.70 0.63 9.00
CA ALA A 66 -7.19 1.31 10.18
C ALA A 66 -7.00 2.81 9.94
N ILE A 67 -7.06 3.57 11.02
CA ILE A 67 -6.73 5.00 11.06
C ILE A 67 -5.73 5.27 12.18
N TYR A 68 -4.80 6.18 11.92
CA TYR A 68 -3.94 6.76 12.94
C TYR A 68 -3.42 8.13 12.52
N PHE A 69 -2.89 8.86 13.49
CA PHE A 69 -2.15 10.09 13.23
C PHE A 69 -0.67 9.80 13.43
N ASP A 70 0.14 10.07 12.41
CA ASP A 70 1.60 9.95 12.48
C ASP A 70 2.25 11.24 11.98
N THR A 71 3.06 11.87 12.83
CA THR A 71 3.91 12.99 12.44
C THR A 71 3.13 14.13 11.72
N GLY A 72 1.90 14.41 12.16
CA GLY A 72 1.09 15.50 11.59
C GLY A 72 0.29 15.17 10.32
N VAL A 73 0.17 13.89 9.95
CA VAL A 73 -0.73 13.43 8.87
C VAL A 73 -1.81 12.50 9.41
N ILE A 74 -2.94 12.43 8.72
CA ILE A 74 -3.92 11.36 8.90
C ILE A 74 -3.50 10.20 8.01
N GLU A 75 -3.26 9.04 8.59
CA GLU A 75 -2.97 7.83 7.84
C GLU A 75 -4.15 6.87 7.88
N VAL A 76 -4.49 6.36 6.70
CA VAL A 76 -5.57 5.41 6.48
C VAL A 76 -4.98 4.17 5.82
N ALA A 77 -5.21 3.00 6.41
CA ALA A 77 -4.67 1.73 5.93
C ALA A 77 -5.79 0.74 5.60
N THR A 78 -5.58 -0.09 4.58
CA THR A 78 -6.44 -1.24 4.28
C THR A 78 -6.29 -2.32 5.35
N PRO A 79 -7.29 -3.21 5.52
CA PRO A 79 -6.97 -4.54 6.02
C PRO A 79 -5.98 -5.23 5.06
N ILE A 80 -5.23 -6.22 5.54
CA ILE A 80 -4.42 -7.04 4.63
C ILE A 80 -5.32 -7.90 3.75
N VAL A 81 -4.87 -8.12 2.52
CA VAL A 81 -5.51 -8.98 1.53
C VAL A 81 -4.54 -10.07 1.12
N GLU A 82 -5.00 -11.30 1.11
CA GLU A 82 -4.31 -12.48 0.63
C GLU A 82 -3.90 -12.30 -0.84
N LEU A 83 -2.70 -12.75 -1.20
CA LEU A 83 -2.18 -12.65 -2.56
C LEU A 83 -2.81 -13.71 -3.50
N GLN A 84 -4.10 -13.53 -3.76
CA GLN A 84 -4.93 -14.33 -4.65
C GLN A 84 -5.40 -13.52 -5.87
N PRO A 85 -5.95 -14.15 -6.93
CA PRO A 85 -6.57 -13.41 -8.03
C PRO A 85 -7.55 -12.34 -7.52
N GLY A 86 -7.43 -11.12 -8.05
CA GLY A 86 -8.21 -9.96 -7.62
C GLY A 86 -7.67 -9.22 -6.39
N CYS A 87 -6.53 -9.61 -5.81
CA CYS A 87 -6.00 -8.96 -4.60
C CYS A 87 -5.74 -7.46 -4.78
N ALA A 88 -5.22 -7.06 -5.94
CA ALA A 88 -4.94 -5.65 -6.24
C ALA A 88 -6.23 -4.82 -6.31
N TYR A 89 -7.30 -5.40 -6.86
CA TYR A 89 -8.62 -4.76 -6.88
C TYR A 89 -9.17 -4.62 -5.46
N ARG A 90 -9.16 -5.69 -4.66
CA ARG A 90 -9.66 -5.66 -3.29
C ARG A 90 -8.91 -4.64 -2.44
N ALA A 91 -7.58 -4.65 -2.47
CA ALA A 91 -6.76 -3.71 -1.70
C ALA A 91 -7.05 -2.25 -2.12
N THR A 92 -7.12 -1.97 -3.42
CA THR A 92 -7.45 -0.62 -3.91
C THR A 92 -8.86 -0.21 -3.51
N ARG A 93 -9.86 -1.08 -3.70
CA ARG A 93 -11.24 -0.82 -3.30
C ARG A 93 -11.33 -0.51 -1.80
N LEU A 94 -10.73 -1.37 -0.97
CA LEU A 94 -10.73 -1.23 0.47
C LEU A 94 -10.14 0.09 0.91
N LEU A 95 -9.04 0.54 0.29
CA LEU A 95 -8.42 1.83 0.65
C LEU A 95 -9.38 2.98 0.36
N TRP A 96 -9.96 3.03 -0.83
CA TRP A 96 -10.91 4.07 -1.21
C TRP A 96 -12.20 4.05 -0.39
N GLU A 97 -12.67 2.87 0.03
CA GLU A 97 -13.76 2.75 1.01
C GLU A 97 -13.38 3.35 2.37
N GLN A 98 -12.14 3.13 2.85
CA GLN A 98 -11.67 3.76 4.08
C GLN A 98 -11.54 5.28 3.94
N ILE A 99 -10.97 5.76 2.83
CA ILE A 99 -10.83 7.19 2.54
C ILE A 99 -12.21 7.84 2.51
N ARG A 100 -13.19 7.22 1.84
CA ARG A 100 -14.57 7.70 1.79
C ARG A 100 -15.20 7.77 3.18
N TYR A 101 -14.99 6.73 3.99
CA TYR A 101 -15.50 6.69 5.35
C TYR A 101 -14.92 7.84 6.18
N VAL A 102 -13.60 8.00 6.19
CA VAL A 102 -12.92 9.07 6.94
C VAL A 102 -13.31 10.46 6.43
N ARG A 103 -13.47 10.64 5.11
CA ARG A 103 -13.95 11.90 4.53
C ARG A 103 -15.33 12.28 5.05
N ARG A 104 -16.26 11.33 5.11
CA ARG A 104 -17.61 11.56 5.65
C ARG A 104 -17.57 11.96 7.13
N GLU A 105 -16.80 11.24 7.96
CA GLU A 105 -16.65 11.59 9.38
C GLU A 105 -16.03 12.99 9.55
N LEU A 106 -15.10 13.36 8.66
CA LEU A 106 -14.49 14.69 8.63
C LEU A 106 -15.48 15.77 8.20
N ASP A 107 -16.37 15.50 7.23
CA ASP A 107 -17.44 16.42 6.81
C ASP A 107 -18.43 16.66 7.96
N GLU A 108 -18.86 15.59 8.62
CA GLU A 108 -19.76 15.67 9.79
C GLU A 108 -19.11 16.40 10.97
N TRP A 109 -17.81 16.17 11.20
CA TRP A 109 -17.07 16.93 12.21
C TRP A 109 -16.95 18.41 11.83
N SER A 110 -16.66 18.72 10.56
CA SER A 110 -16.55 20.09 10.05
C SER A 110 -17.85 20.87 10.25
N ALA A 111 -18.98 20.27 9.87
CA ALA A 111 -20.30 20.84 10.04
C ALA A 111 -20.64 21.12 11.51
N ARG A 112 -20.37 20.17 12.42
CA ARG A 112 -20.60 20.34 13.86
C ARG A 112 -19.76 21.44 14.50
N ASN A 113 -18.58 21.74 13.94
CA ASN A 113 -17.65 22.72 14.49
C ASN A 113 -17.64 24.05 13.71
N GLY A 114 -18.52 24.21 12.70
CA GLY A 114 -18.63 25.46 11.94
C GLY A 114 -17.35 25.84 11.18
N CYS A 115 -16.57 24.87 10.72
CA CYS A 115 -15.33 25.08 9.97
C CYS A 115 -15.31 24.25 8.68
N ARG A 116 -14.31 24.48 7.83
CA ARG A 116 -14.10 23.71 6.59
C ARG A 116 -12.82 22.89 6.67
N CYS A 117 -12.95 21.57 6.72
CA CYS A 117 -11.81 20.67 6.64
C CYS A 117 -11.62 20.07 5.23
N ARG A 118 -10.37 19.98 4.79
CA ARG A 118 -9.97 19.21 3.59
C ARG A 118 -8.78 18.30 3.85
N LEU A 119 -8.69 17.23 3.07
CA LEU A 119 -7.58 16.28 3.09
C LEU A 119 -6.75 16.46 1.82
N GLU A 120 -5.52 16.90 1.96
CA GLU A 120 -4.58 16.94 0.84
C GLU A 120 -3.83 15.60 0.76
N GLY A 121 -3.89 14.91 -0.38
CA GLY A 121 -3.22 13.64 -0.60
C GLY A 121 -1.70 13.79 -0.56
N PHE A 122 -1.04 13.12 0.39
CA PHE A 122 0.39 13.25 0.61
C PHE A 122 1.17 12.07 0.03
N SER A 123 0.97 10.87 0.56
CA SER A 123 1.72 9.68 0.15
C SER A 123 0.84 8.43 0.08
N ALA A 124 1.35 7.39 -0.59
CA ALA A 124 0.79 6.05 -0.56
C ALA A 124 1.90 5.00 -0.37
N HIS A 125 1.64 4.02 0.49
CA HIS A 125 2.56 2.94 0.82
C HIS A 125 1.95 1.59 0.48
N TYR A 126 2.58 0.84 -0.43
CA TYR A 126 2.18 -0.51 -0.80
C TYR A 126 3.01 -1.51 0.00
N ASN A 127 2.38 -2.16 0.95
CA ASN A 127 2.99 -3.06 1.91
C ASN A 127 2.78 -4.52 1.49
N PHE A 128 3.84 -5.18 1.03
CA PHE A 128 3.81 -6.58 0.65
C PHE A 128 4.55 -7.42 1.70
N SER A 129 3.86 -8.34 2.35
CA SER A 129 4.46 -9.27 3.33
C SER A 129 4.49 -10.69 2.79
N PHE A 130 5.51 -11.46 3.16
CA PHE A 130 5.73 -12.83 2.68
C PHE A 130 6.25 -13.76 3.79
N PRO A 131 6.14 -15.09 3.64
CA PRO A 131 6.57 -16.04 4.65
C PRO A 131 8.07 -15.97 4.97
N ALA A 132 8.45 -16.23 6.23
CA ALA A 132 9.84 -16.20 6.68
C ALA A 132 10.70 -17.37 6.16
N GLU A 133 10.08 -18.47 5.74
CA GLU A 133 10.75 -19.71 5.33
C GLU A 133 11.60 -19.55 4.06
N ARG A 134 11.43 -18.46 3.30
CA ARG A 134 12.24 -18.18 2.10
C ARG A 134 13.64 -17.63 2.40
N LYS A 135 14.08 -17.62 3.66
CA LYS A 135 15.35 -17.03 4.10
C LYS A 135 16.53 -17.97 3.80
N SER A 136 17.23 -17.71 2.70
CA SER A 136 18.64 -18.08 2.54
C SER A 136 19.51 -16.82 2.64
N SER A 137 20.83 -16.97 2.85
CA SER A 137 21.76 -15.83 2.85
C SER A 137 21.74 -15.07 1.50
N ALA A 138 21.37 -15.75 0.41
CA ALA A 138 21.19 -15.18 -0.92
C ALA A 138 19.81 -14.50 -1.12
N ARG A 139 18.80 -14.83 -0.29
CA ARG A 139 17.40 -14.41 -0.44
C ARG A 139 16.87 -13.70 0.81
N THR A 140 17.56 -12.64 1.22
CA THR A 140 17.09 -11.80 2.34
C THR A 140 16.15 -10.69 1.87
N ALA A 141 15.25 -10.23 2.73
CA ALA A 141 14.38 -9.09 2.39
C ALA A 141 15.17 -7.81 2.07
N TRP A 142 16.36 -7.65 2.64
CA TRP A 142 17.26 -6.54 2.29
C TRP A 142 17.73 -6.63 0.84
N LYS A 143 18.23 -7.80 0.41
CA LYS A 143 18.63 -8.04 -0.99
C LYS A 143 17.44 -7.92 -1.95
N LEU A 144 16.28 -8.44 -1.56
CA LEU A 144 15.03 -8.28 -2.31
C LEU A 144 14.68 -6.79 -2.49
N GLY A 145 14.66 -6.02 -1.41
CA GLY A 145 14.37 -4.59 -1.47
C GLY A 145 15.38 -3.81 -2.32
N TYR A 146 16.66 -4.19 -2.29
CA TYR A 146 17.68 -3.58 -3.13
C TYR A 146 17.42 -3.86 -4.61
N LEU A 147 17.18 -5.12 -4.96
CA LEU A 147 16.85 -5.55 -6.31
C LEU A 147 15.58 -4.86 -6.84
N LEU A 148 14.52 -4.83 -6.04
CA LEU A 148 13.27 -4.17 -6.39
C LEU A 148 13.43 -2.65 -6.57
N ALA A 149 14.35 -2.00 -5.86
CA ALA A 149 14.67 -0.59 -6.07
C ALA A 149 15.29 -0.32 -7.44
N HIS A 150 15.82 -1.34 -8.12
CA HIS A 150 16.26 -1.23 -9.52
C HIS A 150 15.15 -1.53 -10.54
N ILE A 151 14.10 -2.25 -10.15
CA ILE A 151 13.05 -2.74 -11.05
C ILE A 151 11.80 -1.85 -10.99
N LEU A 152 11.26 -1.60 -9.80
CA LEU A 152 9.96 -0.97 -9.63
C LEU A 152 9.89 0.53 -9.95
N PRO A 153 10.89 1.38 -9.62
CA PRO A 153 10.66 2.82 -9.59
C PRO A 153 10.18 3.43 -10.91
N LEU A 154 10.76 3.08 -12.06
CA LEU A 154 10.40 3.72 -13.33
C LEU A 154 8.97 3.36 -13.78
N PRO A 155 8.55 2.08 -13.79
CA PRO A 155 7.14 1.73 -13.97
C PRO A 155 6.19 2.39 -12.96
N VAL A 156 6.56 2.44 -11.67
CA VAL A 156 5.71 3.04 -10.62
C VAL A 156 5.57 4.55 -10.80
N MET A 157 6.62 5.26 -11.25
CA MET A 157 6.54 6.69 -11.57
C MET A 157 5.44 6.98 -12.59
N LEU A 158 5.33 6.16 -13.65
CA LEU A 158 4.30 6.33 -14.66
C LEU A 158 2.88 6.04 -14.15
N LEU A 159 2.73 5.17 -13.15
CA LEU A 159 1.42 4.77 -12.66
C LEU A 159 0.96 5.57 -11.43
N ALA A 160 1.87 6.17 -10.66
CA ALA A 160 1.53 6.75 -9.35
C ALA A 160 2.12 8.14 -9.08
N ALA A 161 3.14 8.58 -9.83
CA ALA A 161 3.79 9.86 -9.62
C ALA A 161 3.17 10.97 -10.47
N ASN A 162 3.42 12.21 -10.08
CA ASN A 162 3.01 13.44 -10.76
C ASN A 162 4.22 14.40 -10.91
N ARG A 163 4.00 15.60 -11.47
CA ARG A 163 5.07 16.57 -11.75
C ARG A 163 5.80 17.10 -10.51
N GLU A 164 5.18 17.04 -9.34
CA GLU A 164 5.74 17.49 -8.05
C GLU A 164 6.34 16.35 -7.22
N SER A 165 6.26 15.11 -7.71
CA SER A 165 6.81 13.96 -7.01
C SER A 165 8.30 14.09 -6.74
N THR A 166 8.71 13.64 -5.57
CA THR A 166 10.09 13.79 -5.10
C THR A 166 10.88 12.49 -5.12
N ALA A 167 10.20 11.35 -5.01
CA ALA A 167 10.82 10.04 -4.98
C ALA A 167 9.83 8.91 -5.24
N VAL A 168 10.34 7.79 -5.76
CA VAL A 168 9.74 6.46 -5.52
C VAL A 168 10.72 5.65 -4.66
N GLY A 169 10.22 5.02 -3.61
CA GLY A 169 11.03 4.33 -2.61
C GLY A 169 10.70 2.85 -2.45
N VAL A 170 11.69 2.07 -2.03
CA VAL A 170 11.55 0.66 -1.66
C VAL A 170 12.24 0.42 -0.31
N ARG A 171 11.48 -0.10 0.64
CA ARG A 171 11.85 -0.18 2.05
C ARG A 171 11.66 -1.61 2.58
N PRO A 172 12.73 -2.38 2.78
CA PRO A 172 12.64 -3.70 3.39
C PRO A 172 12.43 -3.61 4.91
N ARG A 173 11.59 -4.48 5.45
CA ARG A 173 11.11 -4.52 6.85
C ARG A 173 10.93 -5.98 7.29
N GLY A 174 12.02 -6.67 7.63
CA GLY A 174 11.95 -8.05 8.10
C GLY A 174 11.44 -9.01 7.00
N THR A 175 10.17 -9.38 7.05
CA THR A 175 9.47 -10.22 6.06
C THR A 175 8.46 -9.42 5.20
N ARG A 176 8.65 -8.10 5.16
CA ARG A 176 7.83 -7.17 4.39
C ARG A 176 8.71 -6.28 3.52
N VAL A 177 8.21 -5.90 2.35
CA VAL A 177 8.75 -4.80 1.55
C VAL A 177 7.64 -3.77 1.37
N GLU A 178 8.00 -2.51 1.56
CA GLU A 178 7.12 -1.36 1.42
C GLU A 178 7.60 -0.52 0.23
N VAL A 179 6.71 -0.28 -0.73
CA VAL A 179 6.96 0.60 -1.89
C VAL A 179 6.24 1.92 -1.62
N THR A 180 6.96 3.03 -1.65
CA THR A 180 6.44 4.36 -1.29
C THR A 180 6.42 5.28 -2.51
N THR A 181 5.31 5.97 -2.70
CA THR A 181 5.11 6.97 -3.76
C THR A 181 4.17 8.05 -3.22
N ASP A 182 3.94 9.11 -4.00
CA ASP A 182 2.88 10.07 -3.68
C ASP A 182 1.51 9.38 -3.67
N PHE A 183 0.53 9.98 -2.98
CA PHE A 183 -0.86 9.58 -3.13
C PHE A 183 -1.25 9.62 -4.62
N THR A 184 -2.19 8.77 -5.07
CA THR A 184 -2.65 8.78 -6.47
C THR A 184 -4.16 8.99 -6.47
N PRO A 185 -4.68 10.19 -6.79
CA PRO A 185 -6.11 10.48 -6.75
C PRO A 185 -6.87 9.91 -7.98
N ASP A 186 -6.44 8.76 -8.47
CA ASP A 186 -7.10 8.01 -9.54
C ASP A 186 -7.10 6.52 -9.17
N ALA A 187 -8.29 5.97 -8.94
CA ALA A 187 -8.45 4.59 -8.50
C ALA A 187 -7.97 3.57 -9.54
N ALA A 188 -8.04 3.88 -10.84
CA ALA A 188 -7.59 2.97 -11.90
C ALA A 188 -6.06 2.93 -11.98
N LEU A 189 -5.41 4.08 -11.82
CA LEU A 189 -3.95 4.18 -11.73
C LEU A 189 -3.42 3.57 -10.42
N MET A 190 -4.12 3.76 -9.30
CA MET A 190 -3.77 3.11 -8.03
C MET A 190 -3.92 1.58 -8.12
N LEU A 191 -4.97 1.09 -8.78
CA LEU A 191 -5.14 -0.33 -9.09
C LEU A 191 -4.04 -0.87 -10.00
N ALA A 192 -3.70 -0.13 -11.06
CA ALA A 192 -2.60 -0.47 -11.96
C ALA A 192 -1.27 -0.56 -11.21
N THR A 193 -0.99 0.41 -10.32
CA THR A 193 0.20 0.42 -9.46
C THR A 193 0.23 -0.78 -8.53
N CYS A 194 -0.88 -1.09 -7.85
CA CYS A 194 -0.98 -2.26 -6.98
C CYS A 194 -0.80 -3.57 -7.76
N GLY A 195 -1.41 -3.70 -8.93
CA GLY A 195 -1.29 -4.87 -9.81
C GLY A 195 0.14 -5.07 -10.33
N LEU A 196 0.81 -4.00 -10.74
CA LEU A 196 2.22 -4.02 -11.11
C LEU A 196 3.09 -4.47 -9.93
N ILE A 197 2.98 -3.81 -8.78
CA ILE A 197 3.82 -4.11 -7.60
C ILE A 197 3.63 -5.56 -7.17
N THR A 198 2.39 -6.02 -7.02
CA THR A 198 2.10 -7.41 -6.60
C THR A 198 2.63 -8.44 -7.59
N GLY A 199 2.47 -8.21 -8.90
CA GLY A 199 2.98 -9.12 -9.94
C GLY A 199 4.50 -9.15 -10.02
N VAL A 200 5.18 -7.99 -9.96
CA VAL A 200 6.65 -7.92 -9.92
C VAL A 200 7.19 -8.55 -8.65
N MET A 201 6.61 -8.24 -7.49
CA MET A 201 6.98 -8.84 -6.20
C MET A 201 6.90 -10.36 -6.28
N GLU A 202 5.77 -10.90 -6.74
CA GLU A 202 5.58 -12.34 -6.84
C GLU A 202 6.55 -12.98 -7.84
N GLY A 203 6.79 -12.36 -8.99
CA GLY A 203 7.74 -12.86 -9.98
C GLY A 203 9.18 -12.88 -9.47
N VAL A 204 9.66 -11.77 -8.89
CA VAL A 204 11.03 -11.67 -8.33
C VAL A 204 11.21 -12.62 -7.15
N LEU A 205 10.16 -12.83 -6.35
CA LEU A 205 10.20 -13.78 -5.26
C LEU A 205 10.43 -15.24 -5.70
N GLN A 206 10.22 -15.57 -6.99
CA GLN A 206 10.53 -16.89 -7.56
C GLN A 206 11.97 -17.01 -8.07
N TRP A 207 12.72 -15.90 -8.13
CA TRP A 207 14.10 -15.92 -8.62
C TRP A 207 15.02 -16.67 -7.66
N HIS A 208 16.06 -17.31 -8.24
CA HIS A 208 16.97 -18.16 -7.47
C HIS A 208 17.80 -17.33 -6.48
N ARG A 209 18.22 -16.12 -6.89
CA ARG A 209 18.98 -15.18 -6.05
C ARG A 209 18.42 -13.76 -6.17
N TYR A 210 18.68 -12.94 -5.17
CA TYR A 210 18.33 -11.51 -5.22
C TYR A 210 19.59 -10.67 -5.51
N THR A 211 20.10 -10.80 -6.74
CA THR A 211 21.29 -10.08 -7.23
C THR A 211 20.97 -9.25 -8.47
N ILE A 212 21.84 -8.30 -8.80
CA ILE A 212 21.65 -7.44 -9.98
C ILE A 212 21.83 -8.21 -11.29
N ASP A 213 22.62 -9.27 -11.30
CA ASP A 213 22.83 -10.09 -12.51
C ASP A 213 21.53 -10.75 -13.00
N GLU A 214 20.59 -11.02 -12.08
CA GLU A 214 19.26 -11.54 -12.44
C GLU A 214 18.46 -10.53 -13.28
N ILE A 215 18.70 -9.21 -13.12
CA ILE A 215 18.09 -8.18 -13.98
C ILE A 215 18.49 -8.40 -15.44
N GLU A 216 19.75 -8.78 -15.69
CA GLU A 216 20.28 -9.01 -17.04
C GLU A 216 19.78 -10.34 -17.60
N GLN A 217 19.74 -11.39 -16.78
CA GLN A 217 19.16 -12.70 -17.16
C GLN A 217 17.68 -12.57 -17.55
N HIS A 218 16.94 -11.69 -16.87
CA HIS A 218 15.55 -11.39 -17.17
C HIS A 218 15.35 -10.29 -18.22
N GLN A 219 16.43 -9.82 -18.86
CA GLN A 219 16.40 -8.81 -19.94
C GLN A 219 15.69 -7.51 -19.53
N ILE A 220 15.79 -7.11 -18.26
CA ILE A 220 15.21 -5.87 -17.77
C ILE A 220 16.18 -4.71 -18.09
N PRO A 221 15.71 -3.64 -18.75
CA PRO A 221 16.57 -2.53 -19.14
C PRO A 221 17.13 -1.79 -17.93
N ARG A 222 18.37 -1.32 -18.05
CA ARG A 222 19.07 -0.57 -17.00
C ARG A 222 19.56 0.78 -17.52
N LEU A 223 19.17 1.85 -16.83
CA LEU A 223 19.59 3.21 -17.17
C LEU A 223 21.05 3.46 -16.79
N VAL A 224 21.71 4.33 -17.55
CA VAL A 224 23.06 4.82 -17.26
C VAL A 224 23.12 6.35 -17.46
N PRO A 225 23.51 7.13 -16.45
CA PRO A 225 23.77 6.73 -15.07
C PRO A 225 22.48 6.36 -14.30
N PHE A 226 22.62 5.43 -13.36
CA PHE A 226 21.58 5.12 -12.37
C PHE A 226 22.21 4.95 -10.99
N ARG A 227 21.75 5.74 -10.01
CA ARG A 227 22.26 5.70 -8.63
C ARG A 227 21.12 5.64 -7.63
N LEU A 228 21.02 4.52 -6.92
CA LEU A 228 20.13 4.42 -5.77
C LEU A 228 20.59 5.34 -4.66
N ARG A 229 19.66 6.11 -4.09
CA ARG A 229 19.93 6.91 -2.90
C ARG A 229 19.41 6.17 -1.68
N LYS A 230 20.22 6.09 -0.64
CA LYS A 230 19.75 5.60 0.66
C LYS A 230 18.65 6.53 1.17
N HIS A 231 17.64 5.96 1.80
CA HIS A 231 16.61 6.76 2.44
C HIS A 231 17.23 7.55 3.61
N SER A 232 16.96 8.86 3.70
CA SER A 232 17.67 9.77 4.62
C SER A 232 17.42 9.49 6.09
N SER A 233 16.20 9.11 6.46
CA SER A 233 15.79 8.86 7.85
C SER A 233 15.37 7.40 8.14
N ARG A 234 15.40 6.50 7.15
CA ARG A 234 14.82 5.16 7.27
C ARG A 234 15.71 4.13 6.57
N ARG A 235 15.48 2.84 6.84
CA ARG A 235 16.08 1.74 6.07
C ARG A 235 15.41 1.61 4.69
N GLY A 236 16.20 1.55 3.62
CA GLY A 236 15.73 1.35 2.24
C GLY A 236 16.41 2.28 1.23
N TRP A 237 15.85 2.31 0.01
CA TRP A 237 16.37 3.07 -1.12
C TRP A 237 15.27 3.90 -1.78
N ARG A 238 15.69 4.94 -2.49
CA ARG A 238 14.83 5.82 -3.29
C ARG A 238 15.49 6.13 -4.62
N VAL A 239 14.67 6.26 -5.64
CA VAL A 239 15.01 6.93 -6.89
C VAL A 239 14.43 8.33 -6.83
N ILE A 240 15.32 9.32 -6.87
CA ILE A 240 15.02 10.75 -6.80
C ILE A 240 15.51 11.43 -8.10
N PRO A 241 15.25 12.73 -8.35
CA PRO A 241 15.71 13.38 -9.57
C PRO A 241 17.20 13.21 -9.87
N SER A 242 18.05 13.33 -8.85
CA SER A 242 19.52 13.16 -8.97
C SER A 242 20.00 11.70 -8.94
N SER A 243 19.09 10.73 -9.03
CA SER A 243 19.42 9.32 -9.26
C SER A 243 19.68 9.01 -10.73
N LEU A 244 19.18 9.85 -11.65
CA LEU A 244 19.24 9.68 -13.09
C LEU A 244 19.91 10.89 -13.76
N ALA A 245 20.15 10.84 -15.07
CA ALA A 245 20.72 11.95 -15.83
C ALA A 245 19.82 13.19 -15.89
N ARG A 246 18.49 13.00 -15.80
CA ARG A 246 17.49 14.06 -15.82
C ARG A 246 16.40 13.77 -14.79
N ASN A 247 15.62 14.77 -14.43
CA ASN A 247 14.49 14.58 -13.51
C ASN A 247 13.37 13.77 -14.19
N PRO A 248 13.07 12.55 -13.74
CA PRO A 248 12.06 11.69 -14.39
C PRO A 248 10.63 12.21 -14.20
N PHE A 249 10.39 13.06 -13.20
CA PHE A 249 9.06 13.59 -12.91
C PHE A 249 8.69 14.77 -13.80
N THR A 250 9.67 15.55 -14.27
CA THR A 250 9.45 16.73 -15.11
C THR A 250 9.82 16.54 -16.59
N THR A 251 10.57 15.49 -16.92
CA THR A 251 10.85 15.12 -18.32
C THR A 251 9.57 14.57 -18.97
N ASP A 252 9.35 14.84 -20.26
CA ASP A 252 8.25 14.22 -21.01
C ASP A 252 8.44 12.68 -21.05
N PRO A 253 7.46 11.90 -20.57
CA PRO A 253 7.50 10.43 -20.59
C PRO A 253 7.76 9.79 -21.96
N ASN A 254 7.38 10.47 -23.05
CA ASN A 254 7.44 9.95 -24.42
C ASN A 254 8.77 10.26 -25.11
N THR A 255 9.49 11.28 -24.66
CA THR A 255 10.76 11.69 -25.30
C THR A 255 11.85 10.65 -25.02
N PRO A 256 12.54 10.13 -26.06
CA PRO A 256 13.62 9.15 -25.90
C PRO A 256 14.87 9.82 -25.31
N THR A 257 14.93 9.87 -23.98
CA THR A 257 15.93 10.66 -23.23
C THR A 257 16.87 9.78 -22.41
N TRP A 258 16.48 8.53 -22.15
CA TRP A 258 17.16 7.67 -21.19
C TRP A 258 18.12 6.73 -21.90
N ARG A 259 19.43 6.93 -21.68
CA ARG A 259 20.45 6.01 -22.15
C ARG A 259 20.44 4.73 -21.33
N LEU A 260 20.45 3.59 -22.02
CA LEU A 260 20.48 2.26 -21.45
C LEU A 260 21.92 1.70 -21.45
N ARG A 261 22.16 0.69 -20.61
CA ARG A 261 23.47 0.02 -20.50
C ARG A 261 23.89 -0.68 -21.79
N ASP A 262 22.93 -1.11 -22.60
CA ASP A 262 23.14 -1.73 -23.91
C ASP A 262 23.44 -0.71 -25.04
N GLY A 263 23.51 0.59 -24.72
CA GLY A 263 23.81 1.66 -25.67
C GLY A 263 22.58 2.29 -26.32
N ARG A 264 21.39 1.69 -26.21
CA ARG A 264 20.14 2.28 -26.73
C ARG A 264 19.75 3.54 -25.96
N THR A 265 18.94 4.38 -26.59
CA THR A 265 18.21 5.46 -25.92
C THR A 265 16.72 5.16 -26.01
N ALA A 266 16.00 5.31 -24.90
CA ALA A 266 14.59 4.97 -24.79
C ALA A 266 13.81 6.05 -24.03
N SER A 267 12.49 6.09 -24.24
CA SER A 267 11.57 6.91 -23.45
C SER A 267 11.26 6.25 -22.10
N LEU A 268 10.73 7.01 -21.13
CA LEU A 268 10.38 6.44 -19.82
C LEU A 268 9.35 5.32 -19.96
N ARG A 269 8.41 5.52 -20.89
CA ARG A 269 7.37 4.56 -21.28
C ARG A 269 7.93 3.26 -21.86
N GLN A 270 8.87 3.36 -22.80
CA GLN A 270 9.55 2.20 -23.37
C GLN A 270 10.29 1.39 -22.29
N VAL A 271 11.03 2.07 -21.42
CA VAL A 271 11.72 1.41 -20.30
C VAL A 271 10.72 0.70 -19.40
N ALA A 272 9.63 1.35 -18.99
CA ALA A 272 8.64 0.73 -18.13
C ALA A 272 7.92 -0.47 -18.76
N ALA A 273 7.61 -0.40 -20.05
CA ALA A 273 7.04 -1.52 -20.80
C ALA A 273 8.01 -2.72 -20.84
N GLU A 274 9.27 -2.49 -21.19
CA GLU A 274 10.31 -3.51 -21.23
C GLU A 274 10.57 -4.11 -19.82
N THR A 275 10.66 -3.29 -18.78
CA THR A 275 10.82 -3.74 -17.38
C THR A 275 9.65 -4.61 -16.91
N THR A 276 8.43 -4.33 -17.37
CA THR A 276 7.23 -5.04 -16.94
C THR A 276 7.01 -6.35 -17.69
N ARG A 277 7.63 -6.51 -18.87
CA ARG A 277 7.44 -7.66 -19.77
C ARG A 277 7.63 -9.03 -19.10
N PRO A 278 8.67 -9.27 -18.28
CA PRO A 278 8.87 -10.58 -17.63
C PRO A 278 7.77 -10.95 -16.64
N PHE A 279 7.02 -9.97 -16.12
CA PHE A 279 6.07 -10.14 -15.01
C PHE A 279 4.60 -10.14 -15.46
N ARG A 280 4.35 -10.02 -16.77
CA ARG A 280 2.98 -9.89 -17.32
C ARG A 280 2.06 -11.03 -16.88
N ARG A 281 2.58 -12.25 -16.81
CA ARG A 281 1.82 -13.43 -16.41
C ARG A 281 1.36 -13.31 -14.96
N GLU A 282 2.27 -12.94 -14.06
CA GLU A 282 2.02 -12.78 -12.63
C GLU A 282 1.07 -11.60 -12.37
N ILE A 283 1.28 -10.47 -13.06
CA ILE A 283 0.37 -9.31 -13.00
C ILE A 283 -1.04 -9.72 -13.42
N ARG A 284 -1.19 -10.40 -14.57
CA ARG A 284 -2.50 -10.88 -15.05
C ARG A 284 -3.15 -11.87 -14.08
N ARG A 285 -2.37 -12.77 -13.50
CA ARG A 285 -2.86 -13.80 -12.56
C ARG A 285 -3.38 -13.20 -11.26
N LEU A 286 -2.69 -12.21 -10.71
CA LEU A 286 -3.01 -11.61 -9.40
C LEU A 286 -3.99 -10.44 -9.48
N SER A 287 -3.96 -9.68 -10.58
CA SER A 287 -4.95 -8.64 -10.84
C SER A 287 -6.04 -9.20 -11.76
N ASP A 288 -6.02 -8.85 -13.04
CA ASP A 288 -6.77 -9.47 -14.13
C ASP A 288 -6.25 -8.97 -15.50
N ALA A 289 -6.83 -9.48 -16.59
CA ALA A 289 -6.43 -9.07 -17.94
C ALA A 289 -6.73 -7.59 -18.23
N ALA A 290 -7.75 -7.00 -17.60
CA ALA A 290 -8.14 -5.62 -17.86
C ALA A 290 -7.25 -4.62 -17.10
N THR A 291 -6.73 -4.98 -15.91
CA THR A 291 -5.67 -4.23 -15.22
C THR A 291 -4.37 -4.29 -16.01
N LEU A 292 -3.95 -5.47 -16.49
CA LEU A 292 -2.75 -5.58 -17.32
C LEU A 292 -2.87 -4.73 -18.60
N ARG A 293 -4.00 -4.79 -19.31
CA ARG A 293 -4.26 -3.91 -20.47
C ARG A 293 -4.19 -2.43 -20.12
N HIS A 294 -4.60 -2.04 -18.92
CA HIS A 294 -4.49 -0.65 -18.50
C HIS A 294 -3.04 -0.23 -18.28
N ILE A 295 -2.26 -1.06 -17.59
CA ILE A 295 -0.83 -0.85 -17.39
C ILE A 295 -0.15 -0.70 -18.74
N ASP A 296 -0.45 -1.61 -19.68
CA ASP A 296 0.08 -1.58 -21.04
C ASP A 296 -0.31 -0.31 -21.79
N ALA A 297 -1.59 0.09 -21.73
CA ALA A 297 -2.06 1.31 -22.37
C ALA A 297 -1.38 2.56 -21.79
N VAL A 298 -1.14 2.61 -20.46
CA VAL A 298 -0.34 3.69 -19.89
C VAL A 298 1.07 3.61 -20.45
N PHE A 299 1.75 2.47 -20.41
CA PHE A 299 3.12 2.39 -20.93
C PHE A 299 3.24 2.58 -22.44
N ALA A 300 2.17 2.41 -23.21
CA ALA A 300 2.13 2.73 -24.64
C ALA A 300 1.82 4.21 -24.93
N GLY A 301 1.29 4.96 -23.94
CA GLY A 301 0.81 6.33 -24.14
C GLY A 301 -0.66 6.43 -24.55
N ASP A 302 -1.34 5.29 -24.71
CA ASP A 302 -2.76 5.19 -25.07
C ASP A 302 -3.71 5.50 -23.88
N ALA A 303 -3.17 5.50 -22.65
CA ALA A 303 -3.87 5.94 -21.45
C ALA A 303 -3.00 6.91 -20.64
N ARG A 304 -3.67 7.86 -19.99
CA ARG A 304 -3.01 8.93 -19.24
C ARG A 304 -2.30 8.41 -17.99
N SER A 305 -1.07 8.86 -17.80
CA SER A 305 -0.33 8.95 -16.54
C SER A 305 -0.60 10.32 -15.90
N LEU A 306 -0.42 10.46 -14.59
CA LEU A 306 -0.42 11.79 -13.96
C LEU A 306 0.82 12.63 -14.38
N LEU A 307 1.85 11.98 -14.92
CA LEU A 307 3.00 12.65 -15.54
C LEU A 307 2.67 13.25 -16.92
N ASP A 308 1.52 12.97 -17.52
CA ASP A 308 1.13 13.64 -18.78
C ASP A 308 0.59 15.05 -18.57
N PHE A 309 0.21 15.38 -17.33
CA PHE A 309 -0.27 16.71 -17.00
C PHE A 309 0.89 17.69 -16.82
N PRO A 310 0.68 18.99 -17.10
CA PRO A 310 1.70 20.01 -16.91
C PRO A 310 1.98 20.29 -15.42
N LYS A 311 1.03 20.00 -14.53
CA LYS A 311 1.11 20.22 -13.08
C LYS A 311 0.44 19.06 -12.33
N ARG A 312 0.67 18.99 -11.01
CA ARG A 312 -0.06 18.08 -10.12
C ARG A 312 -1.58 18.34 -10.24
N PRO A 313 -2.42 17.30 -10.43
CA PRO A 313 -3.87 17.44 -10.52
C PRO A 313 -4.52 18.03 -9.26
N ASN A 314 -5.64 18.75 -9.41
CA ASN A 314 -6.35 19.38 -8.28
C ASN A 314 -7.03 18.35 -7.36
N GLU A 315 -7.25 17.12 -7.82
CA GLU A 315 -7.84 16.04 -7.03
C GLU A 315 -6.96 15.62 -5.84
N TYR A 316 -5.71 16.07 -5.80
CA TYR A 316 -4.86 15.97 -4.61
C TYR A 316 -5.30 16.90 -3.48
N GLU A 317 -5.93 18.03 -3.78
CA GLU A 317 -6.20 19.09 -2.78
C GLU A 317 -7.40 18.79 -1.88
N ASP A 318 -8.31 17.91 -2.29
CA ASP A 318 -9.46 17.49 -1.48
C ASP A 318 -9.77 16.00 -1.71
N ALA A 319 -8.83 15.17 -1.28
CA ALA A 319 -8.86 13.73 -1.45
C ALA A 319 -10.07 13.11 -0.75
N GLY A 320 -10.76 12.22 -1.48
CA GLY A 320 -11.92 11.48 -0.98
C GLY A 320 -13.25 12.22 -1.05
N HIS A 321 -13.26 13.54 -1.31
CA HIS A 321 -14.51 14.32 -1.46
C HIS A 321 -15.28 13.90 -2.72
N HIS A 322 -14.55 13.70 -3.82
CA HIS A 322 -15.06 13.07 -5.03
C HIS A 322 -14.28 11.78 -5.30
N ILE A 323 -14.99 10.68 -5.50
CA ILE A 323 -14.36 9.41 -5.89
C ILE A 323 -14.91 9.02 -7.26
N ASN A 324 -14.09 9.22 -8.28
CA ASN A 324 -14.38 8.72 -9.61
C ASN A 324 -13.77 7.32 -9.77
N TRP A 325 -14.58 6.29 -9.57
CA TRP A 325 -14.19 4.91 -9.83
C TRP A 325 -13.93 4.62 -11.33
N ASN A 326 -14.20 5.59 -12.22
CA ASN A 326 -14.11 5.56 -13.68
C ASN A 326 -14.99 4.49 -14.37
N ARG A 327 -15.34 4.74 -15.64
CA ARG A 327 -16.32 4.02 -16.50
C ARG A 327 -16.10 2.51 -16.74
N ARG A 328 -15.07 1.90 -16.15
CA ARG A 328 -14.87 0.45 -16.23
C ARG A 328 -15.75 -0.17 -15.16
N ARG A 329 -16.85 -0.81 -15.59
CA ARG A 329 -17.81 -1.55 -14.75
C ARG A 329 -17.18 -1.95 -13.41
N VAL A 330 -17.78 -1.53 -12.30
CA VAL A 330 -17.43 -1.98 -10.94
C VAL A 330 -17.14 -3.47 -11.02
N ARG A 331 -15.87 -3.85 -10.85
CA ARG A 331 -15.47 -5.25 -10.96
C ARG A 331 -15.91 -5.91 -9.68
N HIS A 332 -16.93 -6.75 -9.72
CA HIS A 332 -17.42 -7.40 -8.51
C HIS A 332 -16.56 -8.61 -8.18
N TRP A 333 -15.33 -8.36 -7.71
CA TRP A 333 -14.60 -9.37 -6.96
C TRP A 333 -15.26 -9.48 -5.58
N ALA A 334 -15.63 -10.70 -5.20
CA ALA A 334 -16.08 -10.98 -3.84
C ALA A 334 -14.99 -10.55 -2.83
N ARG A 335 -15.41 -10.23 -1.61
CA ARG A 335 -14.51 -9.95 -0.48
C ARG A 335 -13.49 -11.07 -0.30
N SER A 336 -12.30 -10.75 0.20
CA SER A 336 -11.35 -11.81 0.59
C SER A 336 -11.79 -12.53 1.86
N ASP A 337 -11.19 -13.67 2.17
CA ASP A 337 -11.52 -14.39 3.40
C ASP A 337 -11.12 -13.55 4.63
N TYR A 338 -9.96 -12.90 4.58
CA TYR A 338 -9.53 -11.96 5.62
C TYR A 338 -10.47 -10.78 5.78
N GLU A 339 -10.97 -10.21 4.68
CA GLU A 339 -11.95 -9.12 4.74
C GLU A 339 -13.24 -9.57 5.44
N ASN A 340 -13.76 -10.76 5.10
CA ASN A 340 -14.95 -11.32 5.74
C ASN A 340 -14.74 -11.56 7.23
N VAL A 341 -13.58 -12.10 7.62
CA VAL A 341 -13.20 -12.28 9.03
C VAL A 341 -13.11 -10.95 9.76
N ILE A 342 -12.46 -9.95 9.16
CA ILE A 342 -12.27 -8.63 9.78
C ILE A 342 -13.61 -7.93 10.00
N HIS A 343 -14.56 -8.04 9.07
CA HIS A 343 -15.91 -7.50 9.29
C HIS A 343 -16.62 -8.18 10.46
N ARG A 344 -16.49 -9.50 10.63
CA ARG A 344 -17.04 -10.21 11.81
C ARG A 344 -16.36 -9.76 13.10
N VAL A 345 -15.04 -9.57 13.08
CA VAL A 345 -14.28 -9.04 14.23
C VAL A 345 -14.78 -7.65 14.62
N ILE A 346 -15.00 -6.77 13.63
CA ILE A 346 -15.50 -5.40 13.84
C ILE A 346 -16.92 -5.37 14.38
N ALA A 347 -17.78 -6.30 13.95
CA ALA A 347 -19.14 -6.43 14.49
C ALA A 347 -19.16 -6.74 16.00
N ARG A 348 -18.04 -7.19 16.57
CA ARG A 348 -17.88 -7.57 18.00
C ARG A 348 -18.87 -8.63 18.48
N GLU A 349 -19.46 -9.38 17.55
CA GLU A 349 -20.27 -10.55 17.86
C GLU A 349 -19.38 -11.62 18.49
N PRO A 350 -19.83 -12.30 19.56
CA PRO A 350 -19.05 -13.38 20.14
C PRO A 350 -18.87 -14.52 19.13
N ILE A 351 -17.62 -14.92 18.89
CA ILE A 351 -17.30 -16.10 18.08
C ILE A 351 -17.22 -17.33 18.98
N ARG A 352 -17.77 -18.45 18.54
CA ARG A 352 -17.72 -19.72 19.26
C ARG A 352 -16.54 -20.56 18.75
N ILE A 353 -15.68 -21.01 19.66
CA ILE A 353 -14.55 -21.88 19.37
C ILE A 353 -14.62 -23.08 20.33
N GLY A 354 -15.07 -24.22 19.80
CA GLY A 354 -15.47 -25.37 20.62
C GLY A 354 -16.67 -25.00 21.51
N GLU A 355 -16.55 -25.26 22.81
CA GLU A 355 -17.60 -24.94 23.80
C GLU A 355 -17.52 -23.52 24.35
N LYS A 356 -16.46 -22.77 24.00
CA LYS A 356 -16.15 -21.46 24.56
C LYS A 356 -16.55 -20.33 23.61
N SER A 357 -16.97 -19.21 24.19
CA SER A 357 -17.34 -17.98 23.47
C SER A 357 -16.30 -16.89 23.71
N TYR A 358 -15.92 -16.19 22.64
CA TYR A 358 -14.84 -15.22 22.61
C TYR A 358 -15.27 -13.92 21.94
N LYS A 359 -14.91 -12.77 22.53
CA LYS A 359 -15.16 -11.45 21.95
C LYS A 359 -13.85 -10.79 21.54
N ALA A 360 -13.81 -10.17 20.36
CA ALA A 360 -12.64 -9.42 19.91
C ALA A 360 -12.40 -8.21 20.82
N GLU A 361 -11.21 -8.14 21.41
CA GLU A 361 -10.80 -7.06 22.32
C GLU A 361 -9.95 -6.01 21.59
N ARG A 362 -8.99 -6.48 20.78
CA ARG A 362 -8.09 -5.61 20.03
C ARG A 362 -7.49 -6.32 18.82
N MET A 363 -7.11 -5.52 17.84
CA MET A 363 -6.24 -5.96 16.75
C MET A 363 -4.78 -5.84 17.18
N GLN A 364 -3.96 -6.85 16.90
CA GLN A 364 -2.53 -6.87 17.19
C GLN A 364 -1.74 -6.88 15.89
N GLY A 365 -1.10 -5.75 15.56
CA GLY A 365 -0.50 -5.57 14.24
C GLY A 365 -1.54 -5.70 13.12
N TRP A 366 -1.12 -6.23 11.97
CA TRP A 366 -1.97 -6.37 10.79
C TRP A 366 -2.66 -7.73 10.67
N TYR A 367 -2.18 -8.73 11.40
CA TYR A 367 -2.51 -10.14 11.13
C TYR A 367 -3.11 -10.91 12.32
N GLU A 368 -2.99 -10.36 13.54
CA GLU A 368 -3.44 -11.03 14.76
C GLU A 368 -4.59 -10.27 15.40
N VAL A 369 -5.47 -11.01 16.07
CA VAL A 369 -6.58 -10.48 16.85
C VAL A 369 -6.52 -11.09 18.25
N VAL A 370 -6.61 -10.24 19.26
CA VAL A 370 -6.70 -10.67 20.65
C VAL A 370 -8.17 -10.77 21.02
N PHE A 371 -8.57 -11.96 21.44
CA PHE A 371 -9.89 -12.28 21.93
C PHE A 371 -9.88 -12.44 23.45
N ARG A 372 -11.01 -12.11 24.06
CA ARG A 372 -11.30 -12.35 25.47
C ARG A 372 -12.41 -13.40 25.60
N GLU A 373 -12.16 -14.48 26.34
CA GLU A 373 -13.17 -15.47 26.67
C GLU A 373 -14.26 -14.83 27.54
N VAL A 374 -15.53 -15.01 27.16
CA VAL A 374 -16.67 -14.31 27.79
C VAL A 374 -16.85 -14.70 29.26
N LYS A 375 -16.64 -15.97 29.62
CA LYS A 375 -16.87 -16.48 30.99
C LYS A 375 -15.69 -16.22 31.94
N THR A 376 -14.47 -16.51 31.49
CA THR A 376 -13.27 -16.52 32.35
C THR A 376 -12.46 -15.22 32.22
N GLY A 377 -12.69 -14.42 31.18
CA GLY A 377 -11.85 -13.27 30.85
C GLY A 377 -10.47 -13.64 30.29
N ALA A 378 -10.17 -14.92 30.10
CA ALA A 378 -8.88 -15.37 29.57
C ALA A 378 -8.63 -14.83 28.16
N ARG A 379 -7.41 -14.40 27.88
CA ARG A 379 -7.03 -13.88 26.56
C ARG A 379 -6.51 -15.00 25.65
N ARG A 380 -6.90 -14.95 24.39
CA ARG A 380 -6.39 -15.82 23.33
C ARG A 380 -6.04 -14.99 22.10
N VAL A 381 -4.88 -15.23 21.51
CA VAL A 381 -4.48 -14.60 20.25
C VAL A 381 -4.74 -15.59 19.12
N LEU A 382 -5.40 -15.14 18.06
CA LEU A 382 -5.62 -15.89 16.83
C LEU A 382 -5.17 -15.03 15.66
N ASN A 383 -4.56 -15.65 14.65
CA ASN A 383 -4.26 -14.97 13.40
C ASN A 383 -5.45 -15.07 12.41
N LEU A 384 -5.40 -14.31 11.31
CA LEU A 384 -6.52 -14.30 10.36
C LEU A 384 -6.72 -15.67 9.68
N ASP A 385 -5.68 -16.48 9.42
CA ASP A 385 -5.88 -17.82 8.86
C ASP A 385 -6.61 -18.77 9.81
N ASP A 386 -6.29 -18.71 11.10
CA ASP A 386 -6.99 -19.49 12.12
C ASP A 386 -8.47 -19.12 12.13
N LEU A 387 -8.77 -17.83 12.04
CA LEU A 387 -10.14 -17.33 11.98
C LEU A 387 -10.84 -17.75 10.68
N VAL A 388 -10.18 -17.67 9.52
CA VAL A 388 -10.76 -18.15 8.25
C VAL A 388 -11.11 -19.63 8.35
N ARG A 389 -10.20 -20.46 8.88
CA ARG A 389 -10.44 -21.91 9.08
C ARG A 389 -11.62 -22.18 10.01
N LEU A 390 -11.78 -21.38 11.05
CA LEU A 390 -12.92 -21.50 11.98
C LEU A 390 -14.24 -21.07 11.36
N THR A 391 -14.24 -20.11 10.42
CA THR A 391 -15.47 -19.62 9.77
C THR A 391 -15.98 -20.48 8.62
N ARG A 392 -15.15 -21.41 8.11
CA ARG A 392 -15.50 -22.35 7.03
C ARG A 392 -16.01 -23.70 7.54
N ARG A 393 -15.91 -23.94 8.85
CA ARG A 393 -16.54 -25.06 9.55
C ARG A 393 -17.87 -24.58 10.10
#